data_AF-A0A3B9K0X0-F1
#
_entry.id   AF-A0A3B9K0X0-F1
#
_cell.length_a   1.000
_cell.length_b   1.000
_cell.length_c   1.000
_cell.angle_alpha   90.00
_cell.angle_beta   90.00
_cell.angle_gamma   90.00
#
_symmetry.space_group_name_H-M   'P 1'
#
loop_
_entity.id
_entity.type
_entity.pdbx_description
1 polymer ?
#
loop_
_entity_poly.entity_id
_entity_poly.type
_entity_poly.pdbx_seq_one_letter_code
_entity_poly.pdbx_strand_id
1 'polypeptide(L)'
;MEPIRTCVGCRQRDSMKHLLKIVSVNQSFVLDQQRKLAGRGAWVHEKCLQLALDRKGLVRALGDSNSESLETWLRNQAQNMADTQ
;
A
#
# COMPACT_ATOMS: atom_id res chain seq x y z
N MET A 1 -21.84 5.77 -6.66
CA MET A 1 -20.88 4.92 -7.38
C MET A 1 -19.58 4.91 -6.60
N GLU A 2 -19.09 3.75 -6.18
CA GLU A 2 -17.78 3.66 -5.50
C GLU A 2 -16.66 3.61 -6.54
N PRO A 3 -15.57 4.37 -6.38
CA PRO A 3 -14.51 4.39 -7.39
C PRO A 3 -13.74 3.06 -7.38
N ILE A 4 -13.58 2.50 -8.59
CA ILE A 4 -12.73 1.33 -8.84
C ILE A 4 -11.30 1.81 -9.07
N ARG A 5 -10.34 1.13 -8.44
CA ARG A 5 -8.91 1.43 -8.54
C ARG A 5 -8.15 0.19 -9.00
N THR A 6 -6.97 0.40 -9.57
CA THR A 6 -6.08 -0.69 -9.98
C THR A 6 -5.04 -0.91 -8.90
N CYS A 7 -4.90 -2.15 -8.45
CA CYS A 7 -3.82 -2.54 -7.56
C CYS A 7 -2.46 -2.39 -8.27
N VAL A 8 -1.51 -1.69 -7.66
CA VAL A 8 -0.15 -1.53 -8.22
C VAL A 8 0.73 -2.78 -8.10
N GLY A 9 0.32 -3.77 -7.29
CA GLY A 9 1.00 -5.07 -7.16
C GLY A 9 0.54 -6.08 -8.20
N CYS A 10 -0.75 -6.45 -8.18
CA CYS A 10 -1.30 -7.50 -9.06
C CYS A 10 -1.95 -6.98 -10.35
N ARG A 11 -2.09 -5.65 -10.51
CA ARG A 11 -2.75 -5.00 -11.67
C ARG A 11 -4.25 -5.31 -11.85
N GLN A 12 -4.87 -6.02 -10.91
CA GLN A 12 -6.32 -6.23 -10.91
C GLN A 12 -7.05 -4.96 -10.44
N ARG A 13 -8.30 -4.81 -10.90
CA ARG A 13 -9.19 -3.71 -10.52
C ARG A 13 -10.10 -4.15 -9.37
N ASP A 14 -10.30 -3.28 -8.40
CA ASP A 14 -11.20 -3.55 -7.27
C ASP A 14 -11.77 -2.25 -6.71
N SER A 15 -12.80 -2.38 -5.88
CA SER A 15 -13.34 -1.28 -5.08
C SER A 15 -12.27 -0.71 -4.16
N MET A 16 -12.25 0.63 -3.99
CA MET A 16 -11.32 1.27 -3.06
C MET A 16 -11.41 0.70 -1.64
N LYS A 17 -12.59 0.20 -1.20
CA LYS A 17 -12.76 -0.48 0.10
C LYS A 17 -11.83 -1.67 0.29
N HIS A 18 -11.54 -2.44 -0.76
CA HIS A 18 -10.67 -3.62 -0.69
C HIS A 18 -9.18 -3.30 -0.89
N LEU A 19 -8.84 -2.01 -1.00
CA LEU A 19 -7.50 -1.55 -1.28
C LEU A 19 -7.00 -0.64 -0.15
N LEU A 20 -5.73 -0.81 0.17
CA LEU A 20 -4.94 0.13 0.94
C LEU A 20 -4.54 1.31 0.04
N LYS A 21 -4.54 2.52 0.60
CA LYS A 21 -3.99 3.70 -0.07
C LYS A 21 -2.60 3.97 0.48
N ILE A 22 -1.62 4.04 -0.41
CA ILE A 22 -0.24 4.43 -0.09
C ILE A 22 -0.01 5.82 -0.66
N VAL A 23 0.61 6.70 0.12
CA VAL A 23 1.03 8.03 -0.33
C VAL A 23 2.53 8.20 -0.10
N SER A 24 3.17 9.07 -0.88
CA SER A 24 4.55 9.50 -0.63
C SER A 24 4.53 10.83 0.12
N VAL A 25 5.04 10.85 1.35
CA VAL A 25 5.15 12.04 2.21
C VAL A 25 6.60 12.17 2.63
N ASN A 26 7.22 13.33 2.37
CA ASN A 26 8.62 13.60 2.73
C ASN A 26 9.59 12.48 2.32
N GLN A 27 9.44 11.96 1.09
CA GLN A 27 10.26 10.86 0.53
C GLN A 27 10.12 9.52 1.27
N SER A 28 9.00 9.31 1.97
CA SER A 28 8.66 8.03 2.61
C SER A 28 7.27 7.55 2.16
N PHE A 29 7.15 6.26 1.91
CA PHE A 29 5.85 5.64 1.67
C PHE A 29 5.09 5.45 2.97
N VAL A 30 3.86 5.97 3.02
CA VAL A 30 3.00 5.94 4.20
C VAL A 30 1.67 5.29 3.85
N LEU A 31 1.20 4.39 4.72
CA LEU A 31 -0.14 3.82 4.65
C LEU A 31 -1.18 4.84 5.12
N ASP A 32 -2.00 5.34 4.19
CA ASP A 32 -3.11 6.25 4.46
C ASP A 32 -4.39 5.46 4.78
N GLN A 33 -4.47 4.93 6.00
CA GLN A 33 -5.59 4.10 6.46
C GLN A 33 -6.93 4.84 6.37
N GLN A 34 -6.95 6.13 6.71
CA GLN A 34 -8.15 6.95 6.68
C GLN A 34 -8.47 7.50 5.28
N ARG A 35 -7.54 7.36 4.33
CA ARG A 35 -7.65 7.85 2.95
C ARG A 35 -7.76 9.37 2.85
N LYS A 36 -7.19 10.11 3.81
CA LYS A 36 -7.33 11.58 3.94
C LYS A 36 -6.07 12.35 3.56
N LEU A 37 -4.92 11.68 3.43
CA LEU A 37 -3.67 12.36 3.10
C LEU A 37 -3.72 12.90 1.66
N ALA A 38 -3.34 14.18 1.52
CA ALA A 38 -3.20 14.85 0.24
C ALA A 38 -1.98 14.34 -0.53
N GLY A 39 -1.98 14.53 -1.85
CA GLY A 39 -0.89 14.11 -2.75
C GLY A 39 -1.25 12.93 -3.65
N ARG A 40 -0.27 12.49 -4.45
CA ARG A 40 -0.41 11.32 -5.33
C ARG A 40 -0.49 10.05 -4.47
N GLY A 41 -1.53 9.26 -4.68
CA GLY A 41 -1.77 8.01 -3.97
C GLY A 41 -1.79 6.81 -4.90
N ALA A 42 -1.21 5.70 -4.45
CA ALA A 42 -1.27 4.40 -5.09
C ALA A 42 -2.20 3.48 -4.31
N TRP A 43 -2.87 2.58 -5.03
CA TRP A 43 -3.81 1.63 -4.43
C TRP A 43 -3.23 0.23 -4.53
N VAL A 44 -3.32 -0.54 -3.44
CA VAL A 44 -2.74 -1.87 -3.37
C VAL A 44 -3.62 -2.78 -2.51
N HIS A 45 -3.85 -4.01 -2.92
CA HIS A 45 -4.46 -5.00 -2.01
C HIS A 45 -3.47 -5.28 -0.89
N GLU A 46 -3.96 -5.49 0.31
CA GLU A 46 -3.14 -5.84 1.48
C GLU A 46 -2.20 -7.02 1.21
N LYS A 47 -2.74 -8.13 0.71
CA LYS A 47 -1.97 -9.31 0.27
C LYS A 47 -0.96 -9.05 -0.86
N CYS A 48 -1.05 -7.91 -1.54
CA CYS A 48 -0.17 -7.52 -2.64
C CYS A 48 0.84 -6.45 -2.26
N LEU A 49 0.90 -6.04 -0.98
CA LEU A 49 1.82 -4.97 -0.56
C LEU A 49 3.28 -5.39 -0.71
N GLN A 50 3.66 -6.58 -0.26
CA GLN A 50 5.02 -7.13 -0.47
C GLN A 50 5.37 -7.19 -1.96
N LEU A 51 4.45 -7.73 -2.78
CA LEU A 51 4.61 -7.80 -4.24
C LEU A 51 4.83 -6.41 -4.87
N ALA A 52 4.12 -5.39 -4.39
CA ALA A 52 4.23 -4.02 -4.87
C ALA A 52 5.58 -3.38 -4.49
N LEU A 53 6.17 -3.76 -3.35
CA LEU A 53 7.53 -3.37 -2.97
C LEU A 53 8.56 -4.08 -3.85
N ASP A 54 8.55 -5.41 -3.87
CA ASP A 54 9.53 -6.25 -4.57
C ASP A 54 9.62 -5.89 -6.06
N ARG A 55 8.46 -5.67 -6.69
CA ARG A 55 8.39 -5.37 -8.11
C ARG A 55 8.52 -3.89 -8.43
N LYS A 56 8.77 -2.99 -7.47
CA LYS A 56 8.82 -1.53 -7.65
C LYS A 56 7.50 -0.92 -8.14
N GLY A 57 6.36 -1.53 -7.78
CA GLY A 57 5.02 -1.03 -8.13
C GLY A 57 4.72 0.33 -7.53
N LEU A 58 5.09 0.54 -6.26
CA LEU A 58 4.95 1.84 -5.58
C LEU A 58 5.86 2.90 -6.19
N VAL A 59 7.12 2.58 -6.44
CA VAL A 59 8.09 3.48 -7.08
C VAL A 59 7.58 3.96 -8.44
N ARG A 60 7.05 3.06 -9.28
CA ARG A 60 6.47 3.47 -10.57
C ARG A 60 5.23 4.35 -10.43
N ALA A 61 4.44 4.17 -9.37
CA ALA A 61 3.20 4.92 -9.18
C ALA A 61 3.41 6.29 -8.50
N LEU A 62 4.39 6.39 -7.60
CA LEU A 62 4.55 7.52 -6.68
C LEU A 62 5.90 8.24 -6.81
N GLY A 63 6.89 7.63 -7.46
CA GLY A 63 8.29 8.04 -7.42
C GLY A 63 9.08 7.25 -6.37
N ASP A 64 10.41 7.32 -6.45
CA ASP A 64 11.30 6.65 -5.50
C ASP A 64 11.19 7.28 -4.10
N SER A 65 11.12 6.45 -3.06
CA SER A 65 10.90 6.85 -1.67
C SER A 65 11.20 5.70 -0.73
N ASN A 66 11.50 6.00 0.54
CA ASN A 66 11.78 5.01 1.56
C ASN A 66 10.56 4.11 1.85
N SER A 67 10.76 2.79 1.87
CA SER A 67 9.76 1.75 2.12
C SER A 67 9.69 1.27 3.58
N GLU A 68 10.60 1.70 4.44
CA GLU A 68 10.78 1.16 5.80
C GLU A 68 9.49 1.15 6.64
N SER A 69 8.65 2.18 6.54
CA SER A 69 7.38 2.22 7.27
C SER A 69 6.40 1.13 6.82
N LEU A 70 6.38 0.79 5.52
CA LEU A 70 5.53 -0.27 4.98
C LEU A 70 6.08 -1.67 5.31
N GLU A 71 7.40 -1.82 5.26
CA GLU A 71 8.07 -3.07 5.67
C GLU A 71 7.83 -3.36 7.15
N THR A 72 7.89 -2.32 8.00
CA THR A 72 7.56 -2.43 9.42
C THR A 72 6.10 -2.84 9.62
N TRP A 73 5.18 -2.25 8.87
CA TRP A 73 3.76 -2.63 8.91
C TRP A 73 3.53 -4.09 8.51
N LEU A 74 4.21 -4.57 7.46
CA LEU A 74 4.15 -5.98 7.02
C LEU A 74 4.66 -6.94 8.11
N ARG A 75 5.79 -6.61 8.76
CA ARG A 75 6.33 -7.40 9.88
C ARG A 75 5.35 -7.46 11.04
N ASN A 76 4.76 -6.33 11.43
CA ASN A 76 3.82 -6.26 12.53
C ASN A 76 2.53 -7.05 12.24
N GLN A 77 2.05 -7.04 10.99
CA GLN A 77 0.93 -7.89 10.59
C GLN A 77 1.25 -9.39 10.71
N ALA A 78 2.44 -9.80 10.28
CA ALA A 78 2.86 -11.19 10.39
C ALA A 78 2.94 -11.66 11.86
N GLN A 79 3.40 -10.80 12.76
CA GLN A 79 3.46 -11.07 14.20
C GLN A 79 2.06 -11.15 14.83
N ASN A 80 1.19 -10.18 14.55
CA ASN A 80 -0.19 -10.20 15.06
C ASN A 80 -0.98 -11.44 14.60
N MET A 81 -0.67 -11.98 13.41
CA MET A 81 -1.25 -13.23 12.94
C MET A 81 -0.69 -14.46 13.65
N ALA A 82 0.57 -14.44 14.07
CA ALA A 82 1.21 -15.51 14.84
C ALA A 82 0.75 -15.56 16.31
N ASP A 83 0.41 -14.40 16.88
CA ASP A 83 -0.02 -14.29 18.29
C ASP A 83 -1.52 -14.58 18.50
N THR A 84 -2.30 -14.73 17.43
CA THR A 84 -3.75 -15.02 17.50
C THR A 84 -4.04 -16.54 17.50
N GLN A 85 -3.07 -17.37 17.89
CA GLN A 85 -3.16 -18.83 17.87
C GLN A 85 -3.08 -19.45 19.27
#